data_AF-A0A965BV44-F1
#
_entry.id   AF-A0A965BV44-F1
#
_cell.length_a   1.000
_cell.length_b   1.000
_cell.length_c   1.000
_cell.angle_alpha   90.00
_cell.angle_beta   90.00
_cell.angle_gamma   90.00
#
_symmetry.space_group_name_H-M   'P 1'
#
loop_
_entity.id
_entity.type
_entity.pdbx_description
1 polymer ?
#
loop_
_entity_poly.entity_id
_entity_poly.type
_entity_poly.pdbx_seq_one_letter_code
_entity_poly.pdbx_strand_id
1 'polypeptide(L)' 'DVSAACLGPFTFASHTYEKFHLLMPLYLCRRWQGQVTAMEGQALAWVRPARLGDYAMPPADIPLVAMLRDFL' A
#
# COMPACT_ATOMS: atom_id res chain seq x y z
N ASP A 1 9.31 9.28 -11.19
CA ASP A 1 8.27 8.89 -12.17
C ASP A 1 8.09 7.37 -12.19
N VAL A 2 6.86 6.89 -12.40
CA VAL A 2 6.47 5.46 -12.44
C VAL A 2 5.67 5.22 -13.71
N SER A 3 6.03 4.21 -14.50
CA SER A 3 5.24 3.82 -15.68
C SER A 3 4.24 2.71 -15.33
N ALA A 4 3.17 2.56 -16.11
CA ALA A 4 2.18 1.50 -15.91
C ALA A 4 2.79 0.09 -15.96
N ALA A 5 3.83 -0.11 -16.78
CA ALA A 5 4.56 -1.38 -16.86
C ALA A 5 5.36 -1.72 -15.60
N CYS A 6 5.60 -0.74 -14.72
CA CYS A 6 6.24 -0.96 -13.42
C CYS A 6 5.26 -1.35 -12.31
N LEU A 7 3.95 -1.35 -12.58
CA LEU A 7 2.90 -1.67 -11.64
C LEU A 7 2.40 -3.10 -11.86
N GLY A 8 2.79 -4.02 -10.96
CA GLY A 8 2.22 -5.35 -10.91
C GLY A 8 0.91 -5.33 -10.12
N PRO A 9 -0.26 -5.69 -10.71
CA PRO A 9 -1.49 -5.86 -9.94
C PRO A 9 -1.28 -6.92 -8.85
N PHE A 10 -1.68 -6.63 -7.62
CA PHE A 10 -1.48 -7.56 -6.51
C PHE A 10 -2.78 -8.06 -5.92
N THR A 11 -3.57 -7.18 -5.32
CA THR A 11 -4.87 -7.51 -4.71
C THR A 11 -5.74 -6.26 -4.63
N PHE A 12 -6.87 -6.33 -3.95
CA PHE A 12 -7.70 -5.17 -3.65
C PHE A 12 -8.28 -5.27 -2.23
N ALA A 13 -8.49 -4.12 -1.60
CA ALA A 13 -9.36 -4.02 -0.43
C ALA A 13 -10.79 -3.72 -0.88
N SER A 14 -11.75 -4.39 -0.25
CA SER A 14 -13.18 -4.15 -0.43
C SER A 14 -13.78 -3.94 0.96
N HIS A 15 -14.24 -2.73 1.25
CA HIS A 15 -14.69 -2.36 2.60
C HIS A 15 -15.90 -1.43 2.53
N THR A 16 -16.98 -1.79 3.23
CA THR A 16 -18.19 -0.97 3.32
C THR A 16 -18.06 0.03 4.46
N TYR A 17 -17.95 1.31 4.13
CA TYR A 17 -18.12 2.41 5.08
C TYR A 17 -19.59 2.84 5.14
N GLU A 18 -19.94 3.64 6.16
CA GLU A 18 -21.32 4.11 6.37
C GLU A 18 -21.93 4.83 5.15
N LYS A 19 -21.11 5.54 4.38
CA LYS A 19 -21.57 6.40 3.27
C LYS A 19 -21.21 5.88 1.89
N PHE A 20 -20.28 4.93 1.79
CA PHE A 20 -19.78 4.44 0.51
C PHE A 20 -19.15 3.06 0.65
N HIS A 21 -19.06 2.35 -0.47
CA HIS A 21 -18.28 1.12 -0.55
C HIS A 21 -16.91 1.42 -1.15
N LEU A 22 -15.85 1.22 -0.38
CA LEU A 22 -14.48 1.37 -0.84
C LEU A 22 -14.07 0.12 -1.62
N LEU A 23 -13.65 0.32 -2.87
CA LEU A 23 -12.88 -0.67 -3.64
C LEU A 23 -11.52 -0.04 -3.96
N MET A 24 -10.45 -0.62 -3.43
CA MET A 24 -9.10 -0.06 -3.53
C MET A 24 -8.12 -1.10 -4.06
N PRO A 25 -7.77 -1.06 -5.36
CA PRO A 25 -6.72 -1.89 -5.93
C PRO A 25 -5.35 -1.54 -5.37
N LEU A 26 -4.57 -2.56 -5.02
CA LEU A 26 -3.20 -2.46 -4.54
C LEU A 26 -2.24 -2.99 -5.62
N TYR A 27 -1.20 -2.22 -5.92
CA TYR A 27 -0.17 -2.54 -6.89
C TYR A 27 1.20 -2.63 -6.23
N LEU A 28 2.02 -3.55 -6.71
CA LEU A 28 3.42 -3.66 -6.34
C LEU A 28 4.27 -2.90 -7.35
N CYS A 29 5.10 -1.97 -6.85
CA CYS A 29 6.05 -1.21 -7.65
C CYS A 29 7.47 -1.46 -7.14
N ARG A 30 8.32 -2.05 -7.99
CA ARG A 30 9.74 -2.32 -7.67
C ARG A 30 10.72 -1.44 -8.45
N ARG A 31 10.21 -0.66 -9.40
CA ARG A 31 11.00 0.18 -10.30
C ARG A 31 10.35 1.55 -10.41
N TRP A 32 11.08 2.58 -10.02
CA TRP A 32 10.70 3.97 -10.17
C TRP A 32 11.95 4.82 -10.42
N GLN A 33 11.75 6.07 -10.83
CA GLN A 33 12.82 7.04 -11.01
C GLN A 33 12.85 8.05 -9.86
N GLY A 34 14.05 8.37 -9.38
CA GLY A 34 14.29 9.31 -8.27
C GLY A 34 14.17 8.67 -6.89
N GLN A 35 14.28 9.50 -5.85
CA GLN A 35 14.07 9.12 -4.46
C GLN A 35 12.66 9.53 -4.02
N VAL A 36 12.02 8.71 -3.18
CA VAL A 36 10.71 9.05 -2.61
C VAL A 36 10.88 10.17 -1.58
N THR A 37 10.20 11.29 -1.81
CA THR A 37 10.21 12.47 -0.94
C THR A 37 8.78 12.88 -0.59
N ALA A 38 8.56 13.35 0.63
CA ALA A 38 7.27 13.86 1.07
C ALA A 38 7.01 15.25 0.48
N MET A 39 6.08 15.36 -0.46
CA MET A 39 5.77 16.62 -1.15
C MET A 39 4.58 17.38 -0.53
N GLU A 40 3.81 16.74 0.35
CA GLU A 40 2.58 17.29 0.96
C GLU A 40 2.67 17.35 2.50
N GLY A 41 3.90 17.26 3.05
CA GLY A 41 4.14 17.34 4.51
C GLY A 41 3.89 16.04 5.29
N GLN A 42 3.62 14.93 4.60
CA GLN A 42 3.43 13.61 5.21
C GLN A 42 4.75 13.01 5.73
N ALA A 43 4.67 12.21 6.80
CA ALA A 43 5.79 11.39 7.24
C ALA A 43 5.92 10.13 6.36
N LEU A 44 7.15 9.71 6.07
CA LEU A 44 7.45 8.48 5.32
C LEU A 44 8.20 7.48 6.19
N ALA A 45 7.93 6.19 5.99
CA ALA A 45 8.65 5.11 6.64
C ALA A 45 8.95 3.98 5.65
N TRP A 46 10.22 3.57 5.57
CA TRP A 46 10.63 2.35 4.87
C TRP A 46 10.62 1.19 5.86
N VAL A 47 9.66 0.28 5.69
CA VAL A 47 9.36 -0.77 6.67
C VAL A 47 9.62 -2.14 6.06
N ARG A 48 10.30 -3.02 6.82
CA ARG A 48 10.44 -4.43 6.43
C ARG A 48 9.08 -5.13 6.52
N PRO A 49 8.72 -6.05 5.61
CA PRO A 49 7.39 -6.67 5.60
C PRO A 49 6.94 -7.26 6.94
N ALA A 50 7.86 -7.93 7.65
CA ALA A 50 7.61 -8.51 8.97
C ALA A 50 7.20 -7.49 10.06
N ARG A 51 7.50 -6.21 9.87
CA ARG A 51 7.20 -5.11 10.80
C ARG A 51 6.03 -4.23 10.37
N LEU A 52 5.36 -4.54 9.26
CA LEU A 52 4.21 -3.76 8.80
C LEU A 52 3.08 -3.72 9.82
N GLY A 53 2.93 -4.79 10.62
CA GLY A 53 1.94 -4.85 11.71
C GLY A 53 2.22 -3.90 12.88
N ASP A 54 3.42 -3.31 12.98
CA ASP A 54 3.76 -2.33 14.03
C ASP A 54 3.11 -0.96 13.77
N TYR A 55 2.59 -0.74 12.55
CA TYR A 55 2.04 0.55 12.11
C TYR A 55 0.52 0.52 12.17
N ALA A 56 -0.07 1.59 12.71
CA ALA A 56 -1.51 1.75 12.73
C ALA A 56 -2.04 1.86 11.29
N MET A 57 -2.92 0.95 10.91
CA MET A 57 -3.54 0.89 9.58
C MET A 57 -5.04 1.15 9.67
N PRO A 58 -5.66 1.79 8.65
CA PRO A 58 -7.11 1.86 8.56
C PRO A 58 -7.74 0.45 8.47
N PRO A 59 -9.01 0.28 8.88
CA PRO A 59 -9.68 -1.03 8.87
C PRO A 59 -9.67 -1.75 7.52
N ALA A 60 -9.72 -1.00 6.41
CA ALA A 60 -9.68 -1.56 5.06
C ALA A 60 -8.31 -2.15 4.67
N ASP A 61 -7.23 -1.68 5.29
CA ASP A 61 -5.85 -2.00 4.95
C ASP A 61 -5.27 -3.13 5.81
N ILE A 62 -5.84 -3.37 7.00
CA ILE A 62 -5.40 -4.44 7.91
C ILE A 62 -5.28 -5.81 7.21
N PRO A 63 -6.26 -6.26 6.38
CA PRO A 63 -6.13 -7.52 5.66
C PRO A 63 -4.98 -7.52 4.64
N LEU A 64 -4.65 -6.36 4.06
CA LEU A 64 -3.58 -6.21 3.06
C LEU A 64 -2.19 -6.43 3.68
N VAL A 65 -2.02 -6.08 4.96
CA VAL A 65 -0.74 -6.27 5.67
C VAL A 65 -0.33 -7.74 5.71
N ALA A 66 -1.26 -8.63 6.00
CA ALA A 66 -0.99 -10.07 6.02
C ALA A 66 -0.58 -10.57 4.63
N MET A 67 -1.32 -10.18 3.59
CA MET A 67 -1.01 -10.54 2.20
C MET A 67 0.38 -10.04 1.76
N LEU A 68 0.71 -8.78 2.08
CA LEU A 68 2.01 -8.19 1.76
C LEU A 68 3.16 -8.90 2.48
N ARG A 69 2.97 -9.26 3.76
CA ARG A 69 3.98 -9.98 4.55
C ARG A 69 4.28 -11.37 3.99
N ASP A 70 3.25 -12.06 3.52
CA ASP A 70 3.41 -13.42 3.00
C ASP A 70 3.99 -13.43 1.57
N PHE A 71 3.76 -12.36 0.80
CA PHE A 71 4.26 -12.25 -0.57
C PHE A 71 5.70 -11.72 -0.70
N LEU A 72 6.13 -10.81 0.19
CA LEU A 72 7.41 -10.09 0.12
C LEU A 72 8.52 -10.74 0.95
#